data_AF-A0A6I4YXY8-F1
#
_entry.id   AF-A0A6I4YXY8-F1
#
_cell.length_a   1.000
_cell.length_b   1.000
_cell.length_c   1.000
_cell.angle_alpha   90.00
_cell.angle_beta   90.00
_cell.angle_gamma   90.00
#
_symmetry.space_group_name_H-M   'P 1'
#
loop_
_entity.id
_entity.type
_entity.pdbx_description
1 polymer ?
#
loop_
_entity_poly.entity_id
_entity_poly.type
_entity_poly.pdbx_seq_one_letter_code
_entity_poly.pdbx_strand_id
1 'polypeptide(L)'
;MDLLWSTLLELLTPEGGWRASLVLRIILSTALLFGYVILLARTFGARTFATFTSYDFLTNIAAGSLVASAILGRSVVESGLSLLVLVLLQAGVSAWSARSQRARRAFDNEPAVLVERGQWQDATLRRTRVSRAMVEQA
;
A
#
# COMPACT_ATOMS: atom_id res chain seq x y z
N MET A 1 -8.43 35.09 21.76
CA MET A 1 -8.62 34.71 20.35
C MET A 1 -7.33 34.83 19.56
N ASP A 2 -6.51 35.85 19.82
CA ASP A 2 -5.25 36.08 19.09
C ASP A 2 -4.20 34.97 19.27
N LEU A 3 -4.13 34.36 20.47
CA LEU A 3 -3.26 33.21 20.76
C LEU A 3 -3.58 31.97 19.91
N LEU A 4 -4.86 31.65 19.72
CA LEU A 4 -5.25 30.51 18.86
C LEU A 4 -4.91 30.79 17.40
N TRP A 5 -5.04 32.05 16.97
CA TRP A 5 -4.76 32.47 15.61
C TRP A 5 -3.25 32.46 15.29
N SER A 6 -2.40 32.92 16.20
CA SER A 6 -0.95 32.89 16.02
C SER A 6 -0.40 31.48 16.01
N THR A 7 -0.88 30.60 16.90
CA THR A 7 -0.46 29.18 16.90
C THR A 7 -0.92 28.46 15.65
N LEU A 8 -2.11 28.79 15.11
CA LEU A 8 -2.60 28.24 13.85
C LEU A 8 -1.71 28.67 12.67
N LEU A 9 -1.33 29.94 12.63
CA LEU A 9 -0.46 30.48 11.59
C LEU A 9 0.96 29.92 11.68
N GLU A 10 1.54 29.79 12.87
CA GLU A 10 2.83 29.12 13.06
C GLU A 10 2.79 27.65 12.62
N LEU A 11 1.69 26.95 12.91
CA LEU A 11 1.52 25.55 12.51
C LEU A 11 1.41 25.37 10.98
N LEU A 12 0.78 26.34 10.30
CA LEU A 12 0.60 26.32 8.84
C LEU A 12 1.82 26.86 8.08
N THR A 13 2.73 27.55 8.75
CA THR A 13 3.91 28.16 8.10
C THR A 13 5.06 27.16 8.14
N PRO A 14 5.58 26.69 6.99
CA PRO A 14 6.77 25.84 6.97
C PRO A 14 7.95 26.57 7.63
N GLU A 15 8.90 25.84 8.23
CA GLU A 15 10.04 26.44 8.96
C GLU A 15 10.89 27.44 8.14
N GLY A 16 10.78 27.41 6.80
CA GLY A 16 11.42 28.37 5.88
C GLY A 16 10.46 29.33 5.16
N GLY A 17 9.19 29.39 5.57
CA GLY A 17 8.10 30.14 4.91
C GLY A 17 7.61 29.52 3.60
N TRP A 18 6.58 30.13 3.03
CA TRP A 18 6.01 29.75 1.71
C TRP A 18 6.92 30.21 0.56
N ARG A 19 8.05 29.54 0.39
CA ARG A 19 8.94 29.79 -0.73
C ARG A 19 8.31 29.23 -2.01
N ALA A 20 8.27 30.02 -3.09
CA ALA A 20 7.72 29.57 -4.38
C ALA A 20 8.40 28.29 -4.90
N SER A 21 9.70 28.14 -4.62
CA SER A 21 10.45 26.92 -4.94
C SER A 21 9.97 25.68 -4.18
N LEU A 22 9.52 25.83 -2.93
CA LEU A 22 8.97 24.73 -2.13
C LEU A 22 7.63 24.29 -2.71
N VAL A 23 6.73 25.23 -2.97
CA VAL A 23 5.41 24.95 -3.55
C VAL A 23 5.55 24.29 -4.92
N LEU A 24 6.40 24.86 -5.79
CA LEU A 24 6.65 24.31 -7.12
C LEU A 24 7.25 22.90 -7.04
N ARG A 25 8.20 22.68 -6.13
CA ARG A 25 8.81 21.35 -5.92
C ARG A 25 7.76 20.33 -5.51
N ILE A 26 6.87 20.66 -4.56
CA ILE A 26 5.81 19.74 -4.10
C ILE A 26 4.85 19.42 -5.25
N ILE A 27 4.37 20.43 -5.98
CA ILE A 27 3.43 20.22 -7.10
C ILE A 27 4.07 19.31 -8.16
N LEU A 28 5.31 19.60 -8.58
CA LEU A 28 6.00 18.82 -9.60
C LEU A 28 6.32 17.41 -9.13
N SER A 29 6.84 17.24 -7.90
CA SER A 29 7.18 15.91 -7.38
C SER A 29 5.93 15.05 -7.22
N THR A 30 4.84 15.61 -6.65
CA THR A 30 3.56 14.91 -6.52
C THR A 30 2.99 14.52 -7.88
N ALA A 31 2.95 15.43 -8.85
CA ALA A 31 2.42 15.13 -10.18
C ALA A 31 3.23 14.05 -10.90
N LEU A 32 4.57 14.14 -10.86
CA LEU A 32 5.47 13.15 -11.46
C LEU A 32 5.32 11.77 -10.82
N LEU A 33 5.32 11.69 -9.48
CA LEU A 33 5.17 10.42 -8.77
C LEU A 33 3.80 9.81 -8.94
N PHE A 34 2.75 10.64 -8.96
CA PHE A 34 1.40 10.16 -9.22
C PHE A 34 1.28 9.56 -10.63
N GLY A 35 1.80 10.27 -11.64
CA GLY A 35 1.88 9.74 -13.01
C GLY A 35 2.72 8.45 -13.08
N TYR A 36 3.81 8.38 -12.34
CA TYR A 36 4.66 7.20 -12.27
C TYR A 36 3.97 6.00 -11.61
N VAL A 37 3.25 6.19 -10.51
CA VAL A 37 2.42 5.14 -9.88
C VAL A 37 1.36 4.64 -10.86
N ILE A 38 0.68 5.54 -11.59
CA ILE A 38 -0.28 5.15 -12.63
C ILE A 38 0.41 4.33 -13.72
N LEU A 39 1.59 4.74 -14.17
CA LEU A 39 2.36 4.01 -15.18
C LEU A 39 2.68 2.59 -14.69
N LEU A 40 3.20 2.45 -13.46
CA LEU A 40 3.48 1.15 -12.86
C LEU A 40 2.22 0.28 -12.72
N ALA A 41 1.10 0.87 -12.28
CA ALA A 41 -0.16 0.16 -12.16
C ALA A 41 -0.69 -0.33 -13.51
N ARG A 42 -0.43 0.41 -14.59
CA ARG A 42 -0.81 0.01 -15.96
C ARG A 42 0.12 -1.06 -16.54
N THR A 43 1.42 -0.99 -16.29
CA THR A 43 2.39 -1.96 -16.83
C THR A 43 2.37 -3.30 -16.10
N PHE A 44 2.30 -3.29 -14.78
CA PHE A 44 2.27 -4.51 -13.96
C PHE A 44 0.83 -5.02 -13.69
N GLY A 45 -0.16 -4.24 -14.12
CA GLY A 45 -1.58 -4.56 -14.02
C GLY A 45 -2.20 -4.20 -12.66
N ALA A 46 -3.51 -4.07 -12.64
CA ALA A 46 -4.28 -3.72 -11.43
C ALA A 46 -4.10 -4.72 -10.28
N ARG A 47 -3.63 -5.95 -10.58
CA ARG A 47 -3.38 -6.99 -9.58
C ARG A 47 -2.29 -6.61 -8.59
N THR A 48 -1.27 -5.86 -9.02
CA THR A 48 -0.14 -5.51 -8.15
C THR A 48 -0.54 -4.51 -7.07
N PHE A 49 -1.50 -3.62 -7.32
CA PHE A 49 -1.97 -2.69 -6.29
C PHE A 49 -3.26 -3.14 -5.60
N ALA A 50 -3.84 -4.26 -6.02
CA ALA A 50 -5.01 -4.82 -5.37
C ALA A 50 -4.59 -5.69 -4.17
N THR A 51 -5.28 -5.51 -3.05
CA THR A 51 -5.01 -6.25 -1.83
C THR A 51 -5.70 -7.62 -1.88
N PHE A 52 -4.98 -8.64 -2.33
CA PHE A 52 -5.48 -10.02 -2.32
C PHE A 52 -4.95 -10.82 -1.14
N THR A 53 -3.80 -10.44 -0.61
CA THR A 53 -3.09 -11.14 0.46
C THR A 53 -2.67 -10.15 1.55
N SER A 54 -2.38 -10.64 2.76
CA SER A 54 -1.83 -9.78 3.83
C SER A 54 -0.48 -9.18 3.46
N TYR A 55 0.29 -9.85 2.60
CA TYR A 55 1.56 -9.35 2.08
C TYR A 55 1.37 -8.21 1.06
N ASP A 56 0.39 -8.31 0.16
CA ASP A 56 0.04 -7.23 -0.77
C ASP A 56 -0.39 -5.96 -0.03
N PHE A 57 -1.11 -6.12 1.08
CA PHE A 57 -1.47 -5.01 1.94
C PHE A 57 -0.23 -4.29 2.51
N LEU A 58 0.72 -5.04 3.07
CA LEU A 58 1.93 -4.49 3.67
C LEU A 58 2.81 -3.78 2.63
N THR A 59 2.97 -4.38 1.46
CA THR A 59 3.74 -3.79 0.36
C THR A 59 3.11 -2.52 -0.20
N ASN A 60 1.78 -2.46 -0.30
CA ASN A 60 1.07 -1.23 -0.67
C ASN A 60 1.28 -0.10 0.35
N ILE A 61 1.29 -0.40 1.66
CA ILE A 61 1.63 0.59 2.70
C ILE A 61 3.06 1.10 2.51
N ALA A 62 4.01 0.19 2.28
CA ALA A 62 5.41 0.56 2.04
C ALA A 62 5.56 1.43 0.77
N ALA A 63 4.87 1.09 -0.32
CA ALA A 63 4.82 1.88 -1.54
C ALA A 63 4.30 3.31 -1.27
N GLY A 64 3.21 3.45 -0.51
CA GLY A 64 2.69 4.75 -0.08
C GLY A 64 3.71 5.56 0.73
N SER A 65 4.46 4.91 1.62
CA SER A 65 5.53 5.55 2.40
C SER A 65 6.68 6.05 1.53
N LEU A 66 7.07 5.29 0.50
CA LEU A 66 8.08 5.70 -0.47
C LEU A 66 7.65 6.93 -1.27
N VAL A 67 6.38 6.96 -1.72
CA VAL A 67 5.79 8.12 -2.41
C VAL A 67 5.75 9.33 -1.49
N ALA A 68 5.27 9.18 -0.25
CA ALA A 68 5.22 10.27 0.72
C ALA A 68 6.63 10.84 1.00
N SER A 69 7.62 9.96 1.19
CA SER A 69 9.00 10.36 1.44
C SER A 69 9.60 11.16 0.28
N ALA A 70 9.25 10.80 -0.96
CA ALA A 70 9.68 11.49 -2.16
C ALA A 70 9.06 12.90 -2.30
N ILE A 71 7.80 13.05 -1.90
CA ILE A 71 7.10 14.34 -1.91
C ILE A 71 7.68 15.26 -0.82
N LEU A 72 7.94 14.70 0.37
CA LEU A 72 8.30 15.46 1.57
C LEU A 72 9.79 15.85 1.65
N GLY A 73 10.68 15.23 0.87
CA GLY A 73 12.06 15.73 0.83
C GLY A 73 13.15 14.80 0.32
N ARG A 74 12.88 13.51 0.07
CA ARG A 74 13.85 12.64 -0.62
C ARG A 74 13.90 12.94 -2.12
N SER A 75 14.99 12.51 -2.75
CA SER A 75 15.13 12.55 -4.21
C SER A 75 14.00 11.75 -4.87
N VAL A 76 13.28 12.39 -5.80
CA VAL A 76 12.22 11.74 -6.60
C VAL A 76 12.77 10.52 -7.34
N VAL A 77 14.03 10.56 -7.77
CA VAL A 77 14.70 9.47 -8.48
C VAL A 77 14.96 8.28 -7.56
N GLU A 78 15.50 8.52 -6.36
CA GLU A 78 15.78 7.44 -5.40
C GLU A 78 14.49 6.75 -4.95
N SER A 79 13.48 7.53 -4.61
CA SER A 79 12.18 6.98 -4.20
C SER A 79 11.45 6.31 -5.36
N GLY A 80 11.53 6.87 -6.57
CA GLY A 80 10.97 6.25 -7.78
C GLY A 80 11.64 4.91 -8.12
N LEU A 81 12.97 4.82 -7.97
CA LEU A 81 13.71 3.57 -8.14
C LEU A 81 13.35 2.55 -7.04
N SER A 82 13.25 3.01 -5.79
CA SER A 82 12.84 2.16 -4.67
C SER A 82 11.44 1.60 -4.89
N LEU A 83 10.52 2.43 -5.37
CA LEU A 83 9.16 2.03 -5.71
C LEU A 83 9.13 1.04 -6.88
N LEU A 84 9.96 1.25 -7.91
CA LEU A 84 10.09 0.32 -9.03
C LEU A 84 10.53 -1.07 -8.55
N VAL A 85 11.60 -1.10 -7.75
CA VAL A 85 12.15 -2.35 -7.23
C VAL A 85 11.11 -3.05 -6.36
N LEU A 86 10.40 -2.31 -5.51
CA LEU A 86 9.33 -2.87 -4.69
C LEU A 86 8.22 -3.49 -5.54
N VAL A 87 7.75 -2.78 -6.56
CA VAL A 87 6.71 -3.27 -7.49
C VAL A 87 7.19 -4.49 -8.28
N LEU A 88 8.45 -4.51 -8.73
CA LEU A 88 9.04 -5.66 -9.42
C LEU A 88 9.12 -6.90 -8.51
N LEU A 89 9.54 -6.72 -7.26
CA LEU A 89 9.58 -7.79 -6.28
C LEU A 89 8.17 -8.33 -5.99
N GLN A 90 7.20 -7.44 -5.81
CA GLN A 90 5.82 -7.83 -5.58
C GLN A 90 5.24 -8.60 -6.76
N ALA A 91 5.44 -8.11 -7.99
CA ALA A 91 5.01 -8.80 -9.20
C ALA A 91 5.70 -10.19 -9.34
N GLY A 92 6.99 -10.27 -8.99
CA GLY A 92 7.74 -11.52 -8.97
C GLY A 92 7.20 -12.55 -7.97
N VAL A 93 6.94 -12.11 -6.73
CA VAL A 93 6.35 -12.95 -5.69
C VAL A 93 4.95 -13.43 -6.11
N SER A 94 4.11 -12.53 -6.64
CA SER A 94 2.77 -12.88 -7.13
C SER A 94 2.84 -13.92 -8.26
N ALA A 95 3.73 -13.72 -9.23
CA ALA A 95 3.95 -14.65 -10.33
C ALA A 95 4.51 -16.00 -9.88
N TRP A 96 5.31 -16.03 -8.81
CA TRP A 96 5.86 -17.26 -8.23
C TRP A 96 4.82 -18.03 -7.41
N SER A 97 4.04 -17.34 -6.58
CA SER A 97 2.93 -17.91 -5.81
C SER A 97 1.85 -18.50 -6.72
N ALA A 98 1.63 -17.91 -7.89
CA ALA A 98 0.72 -18.46 -8.91
C ALA A 98 1.18 -19.81 -9.48
N ARG A 99 2.49 -20.10 -9.46
CA ARG A 99 3.07 -21.32 -10.05
C ARG A 99 3.53 -22.36 -9.03
N SER A 100 3.67 -22.00 -7.76
CA SER A 100 4.26 -22.85 -6.73
C SER A 100 3.40 -22.90 -5.46
N GLN A 101 2.98 -24.11 -5.06
CA GLN A 101 2.29 -24.30 -3.78
C GLN A 101 3.15 -23.93 -2.57
N ARG A 102 4.49 -24.08 -2.65
CA ARG A 102 5.40 -23.69 -1.57
C ARG A 102 5.47 -22.17 -1.42
N ALA A 103 5.54 -21.44 -2.53
CA ALA A 103 5.52 -19.98 -2.51
C ALA A 103 4.17 -19.47 -2.01
N ARG A 104 3.07 -20.06 -2.48
CA ARG A 104 1.73 -19.76 -1.98
C ARG A 104 1.61 -19.98 -0.46
N ARG A 105 2.16 -21.07 0.09
CA ARG A 105 2.16 -21.29 1.56
C ARG A 105 3.03 -20.31 2.34
N ALA A 106 4.08 -19.76 1.73
CA ALA A 106 5.02 -18.86 2.40
C ALA A 106 4.52 -17.42 2.45
N PHE A 107 3.89 -16.96 1.37
CA PHE A 107 3.45 -15.56 1.21
C PHE A 107 1.94 -15.37 1.33
N ASP A 108 1.18 -16.44 1.16
CA ASP A 108 -0.28 -16.43 1.10
C ASP A 108 -0.89 -17.31 2.19
N ASN A 109 -2.11 -16.99 2.59
CA ASN A 109 -2.83 -17.85 3.53
C ASN A 109 -3.37 -19.08 2.77
N GLU A 110 -3.26 -20.27 3.36
CA GLU A 110 -3.89 -21.45 2.77
C GLU A 110 -5.41 -21.26 2.68
N PRO A 111 -6.03 -21.50 1.51
CA PRO A 111 -7.47 -21.41 1.38
C PRO A 111 -8.12 -22.38 2.37
N ALA A 112 -9.00 -21.83 3.20
CA ALA A 112 -9.67 -22.55 4.27
C ALA A 112 -11.16 -22.67 3.95
N VAL A 113 -11.68 -23.90 3.93
CA VAL A 113 -13.10 -24.14 3.75
C VAL A 113 -13.81 -23.86 5.07
N LEU A 114 -14.60 -22.77 5.11
CA LEU A 114 -15.34 -22.35 6.31
C LEU A 114 -16.75 -22.98 6.36
N VAL A 115 -17.36 -23.18 5.18
CA VAL A 115 -18.66 -23.85 5.01
C VAL A 115 -18.56 -24.82 3.84
N GLU A 116 -19.01 -26.04 4.04
CA GLU A 116 -19.10 -27.04 2.97
C GLU A 116 -20.50 -27.65 2.96
N ARG A 117 -21.20 -27.55 1.82
CA ARG A 117 -22.56 -28.12 1.65
C ARG A 117 -23.54 -27.72 2.76
N GLY A 118 -23.48 -26.46 3.20
CA GLY A 118 -24.33 -25.92 4.27
C GLY A 118 -23.91 -26.28 5.69
N GLN A 119 -22.78 -26.99 5.88
CA GLN A 119 -22.25 -27.30 7.20
C GLN A 119 -21.04 -26.42 7.56
N TRP A 120 -21.09 -25.82 8.75
CA TRP A 120 -20.01 -25.01 9.31
C TRP A 120 -18.83 -25.89 9.72
N GLN A 121 -17.63 -25.52 9.28
CA GLN A 121 -16.40 -26.20 9.64
C GLN A 121 -15.80 -25.57 10.90
N ASP A 122 -16.36 -25.87 12.07
CA ASP A 122 -16.00 -25.21 13.35
C ASP A 122 -14.52 -25.34 13.73
N ALA A 123 -13.90 -26.48 13.42
CA ALA A 123 -12.46 -26.66 13.64
C ALA A 123 -11.63 -25.69 12.78
N THR A 124 -12.04 -25.50 11.52
CA THR A 124 -11.39 -24.55 10.60
C THR A 124 -11.62 -23.12 11.05
N LEU A 125 -12.85 -22.75 11.41
CA LEU A 125 -13.20 -21.42 11.94
C LEU A 125 -12.35 -21.06 13.17
N ARG A 126 -12.20 -21.99 14.13
CA ARG A 126 -11.35 -21.78 15.32
C ARG A 126 -9.87 -21.62 14.94
N ARG A 127 -9.38 -22.41 13.97
CA ARG A 127 -7.98 -22.35 13.51
C ARG A 127 -7.67 -21.05 12.78
N THR A 128 -8.59 -20.57 11.95
CA THR A 128 -8.44 -19.31 11.19
C THR A 128 -8.88 -18.07 11.98
N ARG A 129 -9.44 -18.25 13.18
CA ARG A 129 -10.00 -17.18 14.03
C ARG A 129 -11.10 -16.38 13.35
N VAL A 130 -11.86 -17.02 12.46
CA VAL A 130 -13.02 -16.43 11.78
C VAL A 130 -14.29 -16.82 12.53
N SER A 131 -15.14 -15.85 12.84
CA SER A 131 -16.45 -16.11 13.46
C SER A 131 -17.52 -16.36 12.39
N ARG A 132 -18.58 -17.10 12.74
CA ARG A 132 -19.71 -17.34 11.81
C ARG A 132 -20.36 -16.03 11.35
N ALA A 133 -20.51 -15.06 12.26
CA ALA A 133 -21.05 -13.73 11.96
C ALA A 133 -20.22 -12.98 10.90
N MET A 134 -18.89 -13.12 10.90
CA MET A 134 -18.03 -12.52 9.88
C MET A 134 -18.24 -13.15 8.49
N VAL A 135 -18.57 -14.44 8.44
CA VAL A 135 -18.86 -15.15 7.18
C VAL A 135 -20.26 -14.79 6.66
N GLU A 136 -21.24 -14.56 7.54
CA GLU A 136 -22.59 -14.15 7.17
C GLU A 136 -22.67 -12.70 6.65
N GLN A 137 -21.66 -11.88 6.95
CA GLN A 137 -21.56 -10.47 6.52
C GLN A 137 -20.75 -10.25 5.23
N ALA A 138 -20.02 -11.27 4.76
CA ALA A 138 -19.15 -11.20 3.58
C ALA A 138 -19.92 -11.49 2.29
#